data_AF-A0A841HH35-F1
#
_entry.id   AF-A0A841HH35-F1
#
_cell.length_a   1.000
_cell.length_b   1.000
_cell.length_c   1.000
_cell.angle_alpha   90.00
_cell.angle_beta   90.00
_cell.angle_gamma   90.00
#
_symmetry.space_group_name_H-M   'P 1'
#
loop_
_entity.id
_entity.type
_entity.pdbx_description
1 polymer ?
#
loop_
_entity_poly.entity_id
_entity_poly.type
_entity_poly.pdbx_seq_one_letter_code
_entity_poly.pdbx_strand_id
1 'polypeptide(L)'
;MKFIVTALSFMWALAACAEAIPMQDPLLALSFDPGHVKFEAAPDVVLTAEKKKRGTWYLFAKYADEKIANRSYLLVSGMVEVYGDTSPQRVIGAEPDFGFVAQCDGMQCRVLGVPDRMFDDLGLPHHAVVGLATDAVSRLITAFGGKDHLQKKLDDLASAAEGFYIPAEMSRALQAAGLDMKAWKTG
;
A
#
# COMPACT_ATOMS: atom_id res chain seq x y z
N MET A 1 6.39 -66.93 13.30
CA MET A 1 6.77 -65.55 12.94
C MET A 1 5.49 -64.74 12.78
N LYS A 2 5.27 -63.70 13.58
CA LYS A 2 4.13 -62.78 13.46
C LYS A 2 4.68 -61.40 13.07
N PHE A 3 4.31 -60.91 11.89
CA PHE A 3 4.59 -59.54 11.47
C PHE A 3 3.37 -58.68 11.79
N ILE A 4 3.57 -57.64 12.60
CA ILE A 4 2.59 -56.59 12.86
C ILE A 4 2.88 -55.48 11.85
N VAL A 5 1.96 -55.26 10.91
CA VAL A 5 2.00 -54.12 9.98
C VAL A 5 1.21 -53.00 10.62
N THR A 6 1.91 -52.00 11.17
CA THR A 6 1.28 -50.79 11.71
C THR A 6 1.03 -49.83 10.55
N ALA A 7 -0.24 -49.70 10.15
CA ALA A 7 -0.67 -48.73 9.16
C ALA A 7 -0.59 -47.32 9.76
N LEU A 8 0.31 -46.49 9.24
CA LEU A 8 0.45 -45.09 9.60
C LEU A 8 -0.60 -44.29 8.80
N SER A 9 -1.71 -43.93 9.45
CA SER A 9 -2.70 -43.03 8.87
C SER A 9 -2.14 -41.61 8.78
N PHE A 10 -1.78 -41.19 7.57
CA PHE A 10 -1.50 -39.79 7.25
C PHE A 10 -2.80 -38.99 7.34
N MET A 11 -3.04 -38.32 8.47
CA MET A 11 -4.05 -37.26 8.54
C MET A 11 -3.51 -36.05 7.78
N TRP A 12 -3.91 -35.90 6.52
CA TRP A 12 -3.79 -34.65 5.80
C TRP A 12 -4.71 -33.62 6.47
N ALA A 13 -4.13 -32.71 7.23
CA ALA A 13 -4.82 -31.51 7.66
C ALA A 13 -5.13 -30.68 6.41
N LEU A 14 -6.40 -30.62 6.02
CA LEU A 14 -6.91 -29.63 5.08
C LEU A 14 -6.74 -28.27 5.78
N ALA A 15 -5.61 -27.61 5.54
CA ALA A 15 -5.46 -26.20 5.83
C ALA A 15 -6.50 -25.48 4.96
N ALA A 16 -7.59 -25.03 5.58
CA ALA A 16 -8.49 -24.08 4.95
C ALA A 16 -7.65 -22.84 4.63
N CYS A 17 -7.31 -22.67 3.34
CA CYS A 17 -6.73 -21.43 2.85
C CYS A 17 -7.79 -20.35 3.08
N ALA A 18 -7.66 -19.58 4.15
CA ALA A 18 -8.40 -18.35 4.30
C ALA A 18 -8.05 -17.48 3.09
N GLU A 19 -9.06 -17.14 2.30
CA GLU A 19 -8.89 -16.30 1.11
C GLU A 19 -8.30 -14.96 1.55
N ALA A 20 -7.16 -14.59 0.98
CA ALA A 20 -6.47 -13.36 1.34
C ALA A 20 -7.33 -12.16 0.97
N ILE A 21 -7.56 -11.25 1.92
CA ILE A 21 -8.31 -10.02 1.67
C ILE A 21 -7.43 -9.11 0.80
N PRO A 22 -7.84 -8.77 -0.43
CA PRO A 22 -7.04 -7.93 -1.30
C PRO A 22 -6.92 -6.52 -0.72
N MET A 23 -5.72 -5.96 -0.82
CA MET A 23 -5.44 -4.56 -0.56
C MET A 23 -5.49 -3.77 -1.86
N GLN A 24 -5.70 -2.46 -1.76
CA GLN A 24 -5.54 -1.54 -2.87
C GLN A 24 -4.35 -0.63 -2.60
N ASP A 25 -3.56 -0.33 -3.63
CA ASP A 25 -2.57 0.72 -3.51
C ASP A 25 -3.28 2.10 -3.40
N PRO A 26 -2.77 3.02 -2.56
CA PRO A 26 -3.49 4.24 -2.24
C PRO A 26 -3.43 5.32 -3.32
N LEU A 27 -2.66 5.14 -4.40
CA LEU A 27 -2.48 6.17 -5.44
C LEU A 27 -3.14 5.80 -6.78
N LEU A 28 -3.11 4.51 -7.15
CA LEU A 28 -3.56 4.01 -8.44
C LEU A 28 -4.71 2.98 -8.28
N ALA A 29 -5.11 2.65 -7.05
CA ALA A 29 -6.15 1.68 -6.73
C ALA A 29 -5.95 0.27 -7.33
N LEU A 30 -4.69 -0.11 -7.57
CA LEU A 30 -4.30 -1.46 -7.97
C LEU A 30 -4.58 -2.44 -6.85
N SER A 31 -5.44 -3.41 -7.13
CA SER A 31 -5.72 -4.51 -6.19
C SER A 31 -4.57 -5.51 -6.17
N PHE A 32 -4.12 -5.89 -4.97
CA PHE A 32 -3.05 -6.86 -4.76
C PHE A 32 -3.26 -7.71 -3.50
N ASP A 33 -2.64 -8.88 -3.47
CA ASP A 33 -2.61 -9.75 -2.30
C ASP A 33 -1.35 -9.41 -1.45
N PRO A 34 -1.51 -8.92 -0.20
CA PRO A 34 -0.38 -8.57 0.67
C PRO A 34 0.49 -9.78 1.08
N GLY A 35 0.01 -11.02 0.88
CA GLY A 35 0.81 -12.23 1.03
C GLY A 35 1.89 -12.39 -0.05
N HIS A 36 1.63 -11.86 -1.25
CA HIS A 36 2.51 -11.95 -2.43
C HIS A 36 3.24 -10.65 -2.73
N VAL A 37 2.58 -9.50 -2.57
CA VAL A 37 3.12 -8.16 -2.82
C VAL A 37 3.42 -7.52 -1.47
N LYS A 38 4.72 -7.34 -1.16
CA LYS A 38 5.16 -6.90 0.17
C LYS A 38 5.76 -5.51 0.12
N PHE A 39 5.34 -4.70 1.09
CA PHE A 39 5.88 -3.38 1.35
C PHE A 39 6.58 -3.36 2.71
N GLU A 40 7.45 -2.37 2.89
CA GLU A 40 8.10 -2.09 4.18
C GLU A 40 7.02 -1.75 5.24
N ALA A 41 7.23 -2.16 6.50
CA ALA A 41 6.34 -1.76 7.59
C ALA A 41 6.38 -0.24 7.80
N ALA A 42 5.25 0.36 8.15
CA ALA A 42 5.20 1.79 8.48
C ALA A 42 5.97 2.07 9.80
N PRO A 43 6.73 3.18 9.88
CA PRO A 43 7.45 3.52 11.12
C PRO A 43 6.51 3.76 12.32
N ASP A 44 6.86 3.24 13.51
CA ASP A 44 6.01 3.39 14.71
C ASP A 44 5.68 4.85 15.07
N VAL A 45 6.61 5.76 14.81
CA VAL A 45 6.44 7.21 15.06
C VAL A 45 5.26 7.79 14.28
N VAL A 46 5.01 7.33 13.05
CA VAL A 46 3.91 7.82 12.22
C VAL A 46 2.57 7.20 12.63
N LEU A 47 2.59 5.95 13.08
CA LEU A 47 1.41 5.24 13.59
C LEU A 47 0.91 5.84 14.92
N THR A 48 1.86 6.28 15.76
CA THR A 48 1.56 6.95 17.03
C THR A 48 0.87 8.30 16.81
N ALA A 49 1.32 9.08 15.83
CA ALA A 49 0.80 10.42 15.54
C ALA A 49 -0.68 10.41 15.13
N GLU A 50 -1.07 9.42 14.32
CA GLU A 50 -2.45 9.27 13.85
C GLU A 50 -3.34 8.54 14.87
N LYS A 51 -2.82 8.31 16.08
CA LYS A 51 -3.50 7.59 17.17
C LYS A 51 -4.10 6.26 16.69
N LYS A 52 -3.47 5.60 15.70
CA LYS A 52 -4.22 4.66 14.87
C LYS A 52 -4.52 3.33 15.53
N LYS A 53 -5.75 2.95 15.20
CA LYS A 53 -6.40 1.64 15.15
C LYS A 53 -5.42 0.50 14.93
N ARG A 54 -5.60 -0.57 15.72
CA ARG A 54 -4.87 -1.83 15.57
C ARG A 54 -5.03 -2.35 14.14
N GLY A 55 -3.96 -2.91 13.59
CA GLY A 55 -3.89 -3.31 12.19
C GLY A 55 -2.47 -3.52 11.70
N THR A 56 -2.34 -3.80 10.41
CA THR A 56 -1.04 -3.94 9.73
C THR A 56 -0.86 -2.79 8.75
N TRP A 57 0.21 -2.00 8.92
CA TRP A 57 0.44 -0.77 8.18
C TRP A 57 1.75 -0.83 7.40
N TYR A 58 1.71 -0.35 6.17
CA TYR A 58 2.83 -0.41 5.23
C TYR A 58 3.20 0.97 4.71
N LEU A 59 4.49 1.15 4.42
CA LEU A 59 5.07 2.33 3.82
C LEU A 59 5.09 2.21 2.30
N PHE A 60 4.21 2.96 1.65
CA PHE A 60 4.05 2.99 0.19
C PHE A 60 4.98 4.01 -0.48
N ALA A 61 5.32 5.10 0.21
CA ALA A 61 6.32 6.04 -0.27
C ALA A 61 6.94 6.83 0.89
N LYS A 62 8.19 7.23 0.72
CA LYS A 62 8.89 8.17 1.60
C LYS A 62 9.67 9.19 0.79
N TYR A 63 9.72 10.41 1.31
CA TYR A 63 10.55 11.47 0.75
C TYR A 63 11.17 12.30 1.88
N ALA A 64 12.51 12.38 1.92
CA ALA A 64 13.22 13.26 2.83
C ALA A 64 13.36 14.64 2.20
N ASP A 65 12.93 15.69 2.89
CA ASP A 65 13.02 17.06 2.38
C ASP A 65 14.42 17.62 2.61
N GLU A 66 15.22 17.69 1.54
CA GLU A 66 16.60 18.18 1.60
C GLU A 66 16.68 19.67 2.00
N LYS A 67 15.58 20.43 1.87
CA LYS A 67 15.54 21.86 2.20
C LYS A 67 15.29 22.11 3.69
N ILE A 68 14.74 21.12 4.40
CA ILE A 68 14.36 21.26 5.81
C ILE A 68 14.91 20.07 6.58
N ALA A 69 15.96 20.33 7.37
CA ALA A 69 16.66 19.29 8.13
C ALA A 69 15.67 18.42 8.94
N ASN A 70 15.83 17.10 8.83
CA ASN A 70 15.02 16.08 9.50
C ASN A 70 13.53 16.04 9.11
N ARG A 71 13.10 16.79 8.09
CA ARG A 71 11.74 16.67 7.56
C ARG A 71 11.65 15.51 6.59
N SER A 72 10.59 14.73 6.73
CA SER A 72 10.21 13.71 5.77
C SER A 72 8.71 13.69 5.58
N TYR A 73 8.29 13.20 4.42
CA TYR A 73 6.91 12.93 4.09
C TYR A 73 6.75 11.43 3.87
N LEU A 74 5.70 10.86 4.41
CA LEU A 74 5.43 9.42 4.37
C LEU A 74 4.01 9.18 3.85
N LEU A 75 3.88 8.23 2.95
CA LEU A 75 2.60 7.70 2.48
C LEU A 75 2.42 6.29 3.07
N VAL A 76 1.39 6.13 3.89
CA VAL A 76 1.12 4.90 4.64
C VAL A 76 -0.27 4.41 4.30
N SER A 77 -0.44 3.10 4.08
CA SER A 77 -1.73 2.44 3.91
C SER A 77 -1.64 1.01 4.45
N GLY A 78 -2.78 0.39 4.77
CA GLY A 78 -2.78 -0.84 5.56
C GLY A 78 -4.13 -1.53 5.66
N MET A 79 -4.16 -2.51 6.54
CA MET A 79 -5.36 -3.23 6.96
C MET A 79 -5.71 -2.80 8.38
N VAL A 80 -6.97 -2.42 8.63
CA VAL A 80 -7.48 -2.11 9.97
C VAL A 80 -8.29 -3.28 10.52
N GLU A 81 -8.20 -3.52 11.83
CA GLU A 81 -9.04 -4.49 12.51
C GLU A 81 -10.51 -4.02 12.52
N VAL A 82 -11.42 -4.91 12.13
CA VAL A 82 -12.86 -4.71 12.24
C VAL A 82 -13.34 -5.37 13.53
N TYR A 83 -14.06 -4.62 14.36
CA TYR A 83 -14.60 -5.09 15.64
C TYR A 83 -16.10 -5.33 15.53
N GLY A 84 -16.57 -6.44 16.10
CA GLY A 84 -18.01 -6.69 16.22
C GLY A 84 -18.67 -5.88 17.34
N ASP A 85 -19.98 -5.71 17.24
CA ASP A 85 -20.81 -4.92 18.18
C ASP A 85 -21.03 -5.60 19.56
N THR A 86 -20.19 -6.57 19.93
CA THR A 86 -20.27 -7.28 21.21
C THR A 86 -19.54 -6.53 22.32
N SER A 87 -19.93 -6.76 23.59
CA SER A 87 -19.15 -6.34 24.77
C SER A 87 -18.60 -7.57 25.50
N PRO A 88 -17.27 -7.75 25.61
CA PRO A 88 -16.21 -6.89 25.05
C PRO A 88 -16.14 -6.96 23.52
N GLN A 89 -15.63 -5.90 22.90
CA GLN A 89 -15.39 -5.87 21.45
C GLN A 89 -14.37 -6.95 21.09
N ARG A 90 -14.69 -7.75 20.07
CA ARG A 90 -13.81 -8.79 19.52
C ARG A 90 -13.49 -8.45 18.08
N VAL A 91 -12.26 -8.73 17.66
CA VAL A 91 -11.86 -8.64 16.25
C VAL A 91 -12.63 -9.71 15.48
N ILE A 92 -13.39 -9.29 14.48
CA ILE A 92 -14.19 -10.17 13.61
C ILE A 92 -13.62 -10.24 12.19
N GLY A 93 -12.66 -9.38 11.85
CA GLY A 93 -12.02 -9.37 10.55
C GLY A 93 -11.00 -8.24 10.41
N ALA A 94 -10.58 -8.01 9.18
CA ALA A 94 -9.77 -6.88 8.79
C ALA A 94 -10.27 -6.32 7.46
N GLU A 95 -10.13 -5.03 7.24
CA GLU A 95 -10.49 -4.37 5.99
C GLU A 95 -9.38 -3.42 5.52
N PRO A 96 -9.22 -3.20 4.21
CA PRO A 96 -8.25 -2.25 3.70
C PRO A 96 -8.62 -0.81 4.08
N ASP A 97 -7.62 -0.04 4.49
CA ASP A 97 -7.71 1.39 4.78
C ASP A 97 -6.85 2.13 3.76
N PHE A 98 -7.44 3.11 3.07
CA PHE A 98 -6.74 3.95 2.07
C PHE A 98 -5.55 4.70 2.65
N GLY A 99 -5.43 4.76 3.98
CA GLY A 99 -4.25 5.24 4.63
C GLY A 99 -4.23 6.75 4.73
N PHE A 100 -3.03 7.30 4.74
CA PHE A 100 -2.79 8.71 5.04
C PHE A 100 -1.40 9.16 4.60
N VAL A 101 -1.28 10.46 4.38
CA VAL A 101 0.00 11.15 4.19
C VAL A 101 0.38 11.87 5.48
N ALA A 102 1.60 11.67 5.93
CA ALA A 102 2.14 12.31 7.11
C ALA A 102 3.38 13.14 6.79
N GLN A 103 3.57 14.21 7.55
CA GLN A 103 4.83 14.94 7.63
C GLN A 103 5.46 14.62 8.99
N CYS A 104 6.72 14.21 8.97
CA CYS A 104 7.51 13.97 10.17
C CYS A 104 8.70 14.93 10.22
N ASP A 105 8.83 15.66 11.31
CA ASP A 105 9.97 16.50 11.65
C ASP A 105 10.76 15.79 12.78
N GLY A 106 11.72 14.94 12.39
CA GLY A 106 12.39 14.02 13.30
C GLY A 106 11.43 13.00 13.92
N MET A 107 11.24 13.07 15.24
CA MET A 107 10.37 12.15 16.00
C MET A 107 8.93 12.65 16.15
N GLN A 108 8.59 13.81 15.56
CA GLN A 108 7.25 14.37 15.63
C GLN A 108 6.58 14.25 14.27
N CYS A 109 5.50 13.48 14.19
CA CYS A 109 4.71 13.34 12.97
C CYS A 109 3.34 14.01 13.13
N ARG A 110 2.82 14.53 12.02
CA ARG A 110 1.44 14.99 11.87
C ARG A 110 0.84 14.42 10.60
N VAL A 111 -0.43 14.04 10.66
CA VAL A 111 -1.17 13.61 9.48
C VAL A 111 -1.69 14.83 8.74
N LEU A 112 -1.46 14.84 7.43
CA LEU A 112 -1.87 15.92 6.54
C LEU A 112 -3.24 15.62 5.93
N GLY A 113 -3.53 14.35 5.66
CA GLY A 113 -4.81 13.90 5.12
C GLY A 113 -4.70 12.56 4.40
N VAL A 114 -5.64 12.33 3.49
CA VAL A 114 -5.76 11.09 2.70
C VAL A 114 -4.94 11.15 1.40
N PRO A 115 -4.44 10.01 0.88
CA PRO A 115 -3.52 9.99 -0.26
C PRO A 115 -4.06 10.52 -1.59
N ASP A 116 -5.36 10.36 -1.85
CA ASP A 116 -6.04 10.87 -3.05
C ASP A 116 -5.89 12.39 -3.17
N ARG A 117 -5.94 13.12 -2.04
CA ARG A 117 -5.81 14.58 -1.99
C ARG A 117 -4.36 15.07 -2.07
N MET A 118 -3.38 14.17 -2.10
CA MET A 118 -1.95 14.50 -2.08
C MET A 118 -1.53 15.40 -3.26
N PHE A 119 -2.21 15.27 -4.40
CA PHE A 119 -1.89 16.00 -5.63
C PHE A 119 -2.55 17.38 -5.70
N ASP A 120 -3.61 17.62 -4.94
CA ASP A 120 -4.43 18.83 -5.07
C ASP A 120 -4.40 19.72 -3.81
N ASP A 121 -4.59 19.13 -2.62
CA ASP A 121 -5.18 19.87 -1.50
C ASP A 121 -4.49 19.67 -0.13
N LEU A 122 -3.45 18.82 -0.04
CA LEU A 122 -2.77 18.59 1.25
C LEU A 122 -1.78 19.71 1.65
N GLY A 123 -1.61 20.73 0.81
CA GLY A 123 -0.64 21.81 1.05
C GLY A 123 0.82 21.33 1.08
N LEU A 124 1.10 20.19 0.42
CA LEU A 124 2.45 19.68 0.26
C LEU A 124 3.25 20.59 -0.69
N PRO A 125 4.53 20.86 -0.40
CA PRO A 125 5.36 21.53 -1.38
C PRO A 125 5.55 20.63 -2.61
N HIS A 126 5.57 21.22 -3.80
CA HIS A 126 5.61 20.47 -5.07
C HIS A 126 6.74 19.45 -5.12
N HIS A 127 7.94 19.77 -4.58
CA HIS A 127 9.06 18.84 -4.55
C HIS A 127 8.79 17.59 -3.70
N ALA A 128 7.98 17.69 -2.65
CA ALA A 128 7.57 16.53 -1.85
C ALA A 128 6.56 15.65 -2.59
N VAL A 129 5.60 16.24 -3.32
CA VAL A 129 4.65 15.48 -4.14
C VAL A 129 5.39 14.69 -5.22
N VAL A 130 6.32 15.34 -5.94
CA VAL A 130 7.17 14.68 -6.94
C VAL A 130 8.03 13.58 -6.33
N GLY A 131 8.63 13.84 -5.17
CA GLY A 131 9.45 12.87 -4.45
C GLY A 131 8.67 11.64 -4.01
N LEU A 132 7.48 11.83 -3.42
CA LEU A 132 6.60 10.74 -3.02
C LEU A 132 6.10 9.94 -4.22
N ALA A 133 5.69 10.59 -5.32
CA ALA A 133 5.27 9.91 -6.54
C ALA A 133 6.40 9.03 -7.11
N THR A 134 7.63 9.56 -7.14
CA THR A 134 8.80 8.83 -7.63
C THR A 134 9.13 7.61 -6.77
N ASP A 135 9.16 7.76 -5.44
CA ASP A 135 9.42 6.63 -4.54
C ASP A 135 8.28 5.60 -4.58
N ALA A 136 7.02 6.05 -4.68
CA ALA A 136 5.85 5.17 -4.83
C ALA A 136 5.97 4.28 -6.07
N VAL A 137 6.28 4.87 -7.24
CA VAL A 137 6.46 4.10 -8.48
C VAL A 137 7.60 3.09 -8.35
N SER A 138 8.73 3.49 -7.78
CA SER A 138 9.87 2.58 -7.54
C SER A 138 9.48 1.38 -6.66
N ARG A 139 8.74 1.65 -5.57
CA ARG A 139 8.23 0.61 -4.67
C ARG A 139 7.19 -0.27 -5.32
N LEU A 140 6.28 0.28 -6.12
CA LEU A 140 5.30 -0.50 -6.90
C LEU A 140 6.00 -1.42 -7.91
N ILE A 141 6.97 -0.91 -8.66
CA ILE A 141 7.77 -1.73 -9.59
C ILE A 141 8.41 -2.90 -8.84
N THR A 142 9.02 -2.64 -7.70
CA THR A 142 9.66 -3.69 -6.89
C THR A 142 8.62 -4.69 -6.37
N ALA A 143 7.52 -4.21 -5.79
CA ALA A 143 6.52 -5.02 -5.12
C ALA A 143 5.73 -5.92 -6.10
N PHE A 144 5.49 -5.44 -7.33
CA PHE A 144 4.82 -6.21 -8.39
C PHE A 144 5.78 -7.10 -9.20
N GLY A 145 7.05 -7.20 -8.83
CA GLY A 145 8.00 -8.10 -9.49
C GLY A 145 8.59 -7.56 -10.79
N GLY A 146 8.70 -6.24 -10.92
CA GLY A 146 9.35 -5.56 -12.01
C GLY A 146 8.42 -4.71 -12.87
N LYS A 147 9.03 -3.95 -13.78
CA LYS A 147 8.36 -2.93 -14.60
C LYS A 147 7.27 -3.52 -15.50
N ASP A 148 7.57 -4.64 -16.17
CA ASP A 148 6.66 -5.26 -17.13
C ASP A 148 5.39 -5.80 -16.44
N HIS A 149 5.53 -6.34 -15.22
CA HIS A 149 4.40 -6.79 -14.42
C HIS A 149 3.53 -5.61 -13.96
N LEU A 150 4.14 -4.51 -13.53
CA LEU A 150 3.41 -3.30 -13.17
C LEU A 150 2.69 -2.68 -14.39
N GLN A 151 3.36 -2.59 -15.54
CA GLN A 151 2.77 -2.12 -16.80
C GLN A 151 1.51 -2.91 -17.13
N LYS A 152 1.61 -4.25 -17.12
CA LYS A 152 0.46 -5.11 -17.38
C LYS A 152 -0.70 -4.83 -16.43
N LYS A 153 -0.43 -4.65 -15.12
CA LYS A 153 -1.48 -4.35 -14.13
C LYS A 153 -2.18 -3.02 -14.40
N LEU A 154 -1.42 -2.00 -14.81
CA LEU A 154 -1.97 -0.69 -15.16
C LEU A 154 -2.79 -0.75 -16.46
N ASP A 155 -2.35 -1.50 -17.46
CA ASP A 155 -3.10 -1.71 -18.70
C ASP A 155 -4.42 -2.47 -18.46
N ASP A 156 -4.37 -3.51 -17.62
CA ASP A 156 -5.55 -4.27 -17.22
C ASP A 156 -6.55 -3.34 -16.48
N LEU A 157 -6.06 -2.47 -15.59
CA LEU A 157 -6.90 -1.51 -14.86
C LEU A 157 -7.50 -0.43 -15.79
N ALA A 158 -6.69 0.16 -16.67
CA ALA A 158 -7.14 1.18 -17.62
C ALA A 158 -8.21 0.66 -18.58
N SER A 159 -8.16 -0.64 -18.91
CA SER A 159 -9.16 -1.30 -19.75
C SER A 159 -10.47 -1.60 -19.00
N ALA A 160 -10.40 -1.80 -17.68
CA ALA A 160 -11.54 -2.19 -16.85
C ALA A 160 -12.30 -0.99 -16.24
N ALA A 161 -11.63 0.15 -16.02
CA ALA A 161 -12.21 1.31 -15.36
C ALA A 161 -12.47 2.46 -16.34
N GLU A 162 -13.75 2.78 -16.57
CA GLU A 162 -14.12 4.00 -17.28
C GLU A 162 -13.60 5.23 -16.51
N GLY A 163 -12.82 6.07 -17.19
CA GLY A 163 -12.29 7.28 -16.58
C GLY A 163 -11.08 7.05 -15.67
N PHE A 164 -10.37 5.92 -15.81
CA PHE A 164 -9.05 5.76 -15.19
C PHE A 164 -8.16 6.98 -15.48
N TYR A 165 -7.77 7.65 -14.41
CA TYR A 165 -7.06 8.92 -14.43
C TYR A 165 -5.82 8.81 -13.57
N ILE A 166 -4.66 9.18 -14.14
CA ILE A 166 -3.40 9.24 -13.43
C ILE A 166 -3.02 10.71 -13.24
N PRO A 167 -2.85 11.19 -11.99
CA PRO A 167 -2.36 12.54 -11.72
C PRO A 167 -1.03 12.84 -12.42
N ALA A 168 -0.81 14.09 -12.83
CA ALA A 168 0.34 14.49 -13.64
C ALA A 168 1.68 14.09 -13.03
N GLU A 169 1.87 14.26 -11.73
CA GLU A 169 3.10 13.88 -11.00
C GLU A 169 3.34 12.36 -11.04
N MET A 170 2.29 11.55 -10.89
CA MET A 170 2.39 10.10 -11.03
C MET A 170 2.69 9.69 -12.47
N SER A 171 2.04 10.34 -13.44
CA SER A 171 2.30 10.11 -14.87
C SER A 171 3.77 10.36 -15.22
N ARG A 172 4.33 11.49 -14.77
CA ARG A 172 5.76 11.80 -14.95
C ARG A 172 6.66 10.78 -14.26
N ALA A 173 6.33 10.34 -13.05
CA ALA A 173 7.11 9.32 -12.34
C ALA A 173 7.10 7.96 -13.05
N LEU A 174 5.94 7.52 -13.54
CA LEU A 174 5.78 6.28 -14.32
C LEU A 174 6.58 6.36 -15.64
N GLN A 175 6.48 7.48 -16.35
CA GLN A 175 7.23 7.70 -17.59
C GLN A 175 8.74 7.73 -17.34
N ALA A 176 9.20 8.40 -16.26
CA ALA A 176 10.61 8.45 -15.88
C ALA A 176 11.16 7.06 -15.50
N ALA A 177 10.32 6.19 -14.94
CA ALA A 177 10.64 4.78 -14.70
C ALA A 177 10.56 3.90 -15.96
N GLY A 178 10.17 4.48 -17.11
CA GLY A 178 10.15 3.82 -18.42
C GLY A 178 8.92 2.95 -18.67
N LEU A 179 7.79 3.24 -18.03
CA LEU A 179 6.47 2.69 -18.40
C LEU A 179 5.87 3.44 -19.59
N ASP A 180 5.12 2.72 -20.45
CA ASP A 180 4.42 3.32 -21.60
C ASP A 180 3.03 3.79 -21.16
N MET A 181 2.77 5.08 -21.35
CA MET A 181 1.56 5.78 -20.91
C MET A 181 0.49 5.89 -22.00
N LYS A 182 0.74 5.42 -23.24
CA LYS A 182 -0.14 5.69 -24.40
C LYS A 182 -1.58 5.24 -24.22
N ALA A 183 -1.83 4.25 -23.37
CA ALA A 183 -3.16 3.72 -23.12
C ALA A 183 -3.94 4.47 -22.03
N TRP A 184 -3.32 5.43 -21.33
CA TRP A 184 -3.88 6.00 -20.10
C TRP A 184 -4.22 7.48 -20.25
N LYS A 185 -5.31 7.93 -19.63
CA LYS A 185 -5.63 9.36 -19.57
C LYS A 185 -4.77 10.01 -18.50
N THR A 186 -4.06 11.06 -18.88
CA THR A 186 -3.22 11.87 -17.98
C THR A 186 -3.81 13.27 -17.87
N GLY A 187 -3.82 13.83 -16.66
CA GLY A 187 -4.15 15.24 -16.41
C GLY A 187 -2.99 16.20 -16.55
#